data_AF-A0A1C3K8G3-F1
#
_entry.id   AF-A0A1C3K8G3-F1
#
_cell.length_a   1.000
_cell.length_b   1.000
_cell.length_c   1.000
_cell.angle_alpha   90.00
_cell.angle_beta   90.00
_cell.angle_gamma   90.00
#
_symmetry.space_group_name_H-M   'P 1'
#
loop_
_entity.id
_entity.type
_entity.pdbx_description
1 polymer ?
#
loop_
_entity_poly.entity_id
_entity_poly.type
_entity_poly.pdbx_seq_one_letter_code
_entity_poly.pdbx_strand_id
1 'polypeptide(L)'
;MTSVQLHPFVHARRRQSGQGMTEYIIVVALIAVAAIAVYQLFGQVVRSQTAAMARELAGEDGTAQSRAAAQAAGSAARQTSERTLKSFTGNGK
;
A
#
# COMPACT_ATOMS: atom_id res chain seq x y z
N MET A 1 27.80 -61.19 -1.00
CA MET A 1 26.78 -60.44 -1.78
C MET A 1 25.64 -60.08 -0.82
N THR A 2 25.78 -59.01 -0.05
CA THR A 2 24.76 -58.52 0.89
C THR A 2 24.10 -57.28 0.28
N SER A 3 22.82 -57.44 -0.07
CA SER A 3 21.97 -56.38 -0.62
C SER A 3 21.67 -55.32 0.44
N VAL A 4 22.02 -54.07 0.15
CA VAL A 4 21.63 -52.90 0.96
C VAL A 4 20.26 -52.43 0.48
N GLN A 5 19.23 -52.59 1.31
CA GLN A 5 17.88 -52.08 1.06
C GLN A 5 17.80 -50.60 1.47
N LEU A 6 17.66 -49.68 0.51
CA LEU A 6 17.30 -48.28 0.78
C LEU A 6 15.78 -48.18 0.99
N HIS A 7 15.36 -47.74 2.17
CA HIS A 7 13.98 -47.31 2.42
C HIS A 7 13.80 -45.84 1.99
N PRO A 8 12.90 -45.51 1.05
CA PRO A 8 12.55 -44.13 0.76
C PRO A 8 11.64 -43.60 1.88
N PHE A 9 12.11 -42.59 2.62
CA PHE A 9 11.25 -41.82 3.52
C PHE A 9 10.36 -40.88 2.71
N VAL A 10 9.21 -41.38 2.26
CA VAL A 10 8.14 -40.56 1.67
C VAL A 10 7.56 -39.68 2.77
N HIS A 11 7.89 -38.39 2.76
CA HIS A 11 7.26 -37.40 3.63
C HIS A 11 5.85 -37.14 3.13
N ALA A 12 4.87 -37.81 3.72
CA ALA A 12 3.46 -37.49 3.51
C ALA A 12 3.21 -36.05 4.02
N ARG A 13 3.07 -35.09 3.10
CA ARG A 13 2.62 -33.74 3.43
C ARG A 13 1.22 -33.87 4.00
N ARG A 14 1.08 -33.77 5.33
CA ARG A 14 -0.22 -33.80 6.00
C ARG A 14 -1.06 -32.67 5.40
N ARG A 15 -2.10 -33.03 4.64
CA ARG A 15 -3.11 -32.07 4.21
C ARG A 15 -3.84 -31.62 5.46
N GLN A 16 -3.51 -30.42 5.94
CA GLN A 16 -4.19 -29.81 7.07
C GLN A 16 -5.55 -29.34 6.58
N SER A 17 -6.60 -30.10 6.89
CA SER A 17 -7.99 -29.70 6.67
C SER A 17 -8.22 -28.38 7.40
N GLY A 18 -8.50 -27.31 6.67
CA GLY A 18 -8.68 -25.96 7.23
C GLY A 18 -7.46 -25.02 7.12
N GLN A 19 -6.31 -25.50 6.60
CA GLN A 19 -5.15 -24.65 6.31
C GLN A 19 -5.52 -23.52 5.33
N GLY A 20 -6.31 -23.84 4.30
CA GLY A 20 -6.76 -22.85 3.33
C GLY A 20 -7.73 -21.81 3.89
N MET A 21 -8.58 -22.18 4.86
CA MET A 21 -9.57 -21.24 5.42
C MET A 21 -8.92 -20.22 6.35
N THR A 22 -8.01 -20.67 7.22
CA THR A 22 -7.32 -19.76 8.16
C THR A 22 -6.35 -18.83 7.42
N GLU A 23 -5.61 -19.36 6.44
CA GLU A 23 -4.71 -18.56 5.61
C GLU A 23 -5.47 -17.52 4.78
N TYR A 24 -6.62 -17.90 4.22
CA TYR A 24 -7.48 -16.97 3.49
C TYR A 24 -8.02 -15.85 4.38
N ILE A 25 -8.47 -16.17 5.60
CA ILE A 25 -8.97 -15.16 6.55
C ILE A 25 -7.88 -14.12 6.87
N ILE A 26 -6.64 -14.55 7.08
CA ILE A 26 -5.52 -13.64 7.37
C ILE A 26 -5.23 -12.74 6.16
N VAL A 27 -5.13 -13.31 4.95
CA VAL A 27 -4.87 -12.54 3.73
C VAL A 27 -6.00 -11.53 3.46
N VAL A 28 -7.26 -11.94 3.62
CA VAL A 28 -8.42 -11.05 3.44
C VAL A 28 -8.41 -9.92 4.46
N ALA A 29 -8.09 -10.21 5.73
CA ALA A 29 -8.00 -9.17 6.76
C ALA A 29 -6.95 -8.10 6.41
N LEU A 30 -5.78 -8.52 5.90
CA LEU A 30 -4.72 -7.58 5.47
C LEU A 30 -5.15 -6.72 4.28
N ILE A 31 -5.82 -7.33 3.27
CA ILE A 31 -6.35 -6.60 2.12
C ILE A 31 -7.43 -5.60 2.56
N ALA A 32 -8.32 -5.98 3.48
CA ALA A 32 -9.38 -5.11 3.97
C ALA A 32 -8.82 -3.86 4.66
N VAL A 33 -7.80 -4.01 5.52
CA VAL A 33 -7.14 -2.87 6.16
C VAL A 33 -6.46 -1.95 5.14
N ALA A 34 -5.75 -2.52 4.17
CA ALA A 34 -5.13 -1.75 3.10
C ALA A 34 -6.16 -1.00 2.24
N ALA A 35 -7.30 -1.65 1.94
CA ALA A 35 -8.37 -1.07 1.14
C ALA A 35 -8.96 0.19 1.80
N ILE A 36 -9.14 0.20 3.14
CA ILE A 36 -9.63 1.38 3.87
C ILE A 36 -8.74 2.60 3.62
N ALA A 37 -7.41 2.43 3.63
CA ALA A 37 -6.48 3.53 3.36
C ALA A 37 -6.53 4.00 1.90
N VAL A 38 -6.58 3.06 0.95
CA VAL A 38 -6.69 3.35 -0.49
C VAL A 38 -7.97 4.10 -0.81
N TYR A 39 -9.12 3.66 -0.29
CA TYR A 39 -10.40 4.31 -0.54
C TYR A 39 -10.48 5.72 0.03
N GLN A 40 -9.89 5.96 1.21
CA GLN A 40 -9.82 7.31 1.77
C GLN A 40 -8.97 8.24 0.90
N LEU A 41 -7.75 7.83 0.57
CA LEU A 41 -6.82 8.64 -0.23
C LEU A 41 -7.35 8.88 -1.64
N PHE A 42 -7.76 7.81 -2.33
CA PHE A 42 -8.27 7.90 -3.69
C PHE A 42 -9.59 8.69 -3.74
N GLY A 43 -10.48 8.52 -2.76
CA GLY A 43 -11.73 9.28 -2.67
C GLY A 43 -11.50 10.78 -2.46
N GLN A 44 -10.48 11.17 -1.69
CA GLN A 44 -10.07 12.57 -1.58
C GLN A 44 -9.55 13.13 -2.90
N VAL A 45 -8.69 12.37 -3.60
CA VAL A 45 -8.15 12.78 -4.91
C VAL A 45 -9.25 12.97 -5.94
N VAL A 46 -10.13 11.97 -6.11
CA VAL A 46 -11.27 12.06 -7.05
C VAL A 46 -12.15 13.25 -6.72
N ARG A 47 -12.56 13.44 -5.46
CA ARG A 47 -13.36 14.62 -5.07
C ARG A 47 -12.65 15.93 -5.36
N SER A 48 -11.35 16.03 -5.09
CA SER A 48 -10.59 17.26 -5.33
C SER A 48 -10.52 17.60 -6.82
N GLN A 49 -10.32 16.60 -7.68
CA GLN A 49 -10.33 16.76 -9.12
C GLN A 49 -11.73 17.09 -9.64
N THR A 50 -12.77 16.38 -9.21
CA THR A 50 -14.15 16.69 -9.60
C THR A 50 -14.55 18.10 -9.15
N ALA A 51 -14.12 18.54 -7.97
CA ALA A 51 -14.36 19.91 -7.51
C ALA A 51 -13.58 20.96 -8.31
N ALA A 52 -12.36 20.65 -8.76
CA ALA A 52 -11.61 21.53 -9.65
C ALA A 52 -12.32 21.64 -11.02
N MET A 53 -12.73 20.52 -11.60
CA MET A 53 -13.45 20.49 -12.88
C MET A 53 -14.82 21.18 -12.79
N ALA A 54 -15.55 20.98 -11.68
CA ALA A 54 -16.84 21.63 -11.46
C ALA A 54 -16.70 23.15 -11.31
N ARG A 55 -15.62 23.63 -10.69
CA ARG A 55 -15.34 25.07 -10.57
C ARG A 55 -14.87 25.69 -11.88
N GLU A 56 -14.01 24.98 -12.62
CA GLU A 56 -13.63 25.37 -14.00
C GLU A 56 -14.87 25.47 -14.89
N LEU A 57 -15.78 24.48 -14.81
CA LEU A 57 -17.04 24.46 -15.54
C LEU A 57 -18.04 25.53 -15.08
N ALA A 58 -18.04 25.87 -13.79
CA ALA A 58 -18.82 26.97 -13.23
C ALA A 58 -18.22 28.36 -13.56
N GLY A 59 -17.07 28.41 -14.22
CA GLY A 59 -16.38 29.66 -14.59
C GLY A 59 -15.69 30.35 -13.42
N GLU A 60 -15.46 29.65 -12.31
CA GLU A 60 -14.88 30.20 -11.09
C GLU A 60 -13.40 29.78 -10.98
N ASP A 61 -12.50 30.76 -11.16
CA ASP A 61 -11.05 30.57 -11.29
C ASP A 61 -10.48 29.57 -10.26
N GLY A 62 -10.05 28.39 -10.75
CA GLY A 62 -9.47 27.29 -9.96
C GLY A 62 -8.14 27.61 -9.28
N THR A 63 -7.71 28.87 -9.28
CA THR A 63 -6.43 29.37 -8.73
C THR A 63 -6.26 29.04 -7.24
N ALA A 64 -7.33 29.09 -6.44
CA ALA A 64 -7.28 28.69 -5.03
C ALA A 64 -6.97 27.19 -4.86
N GLN A 65 -7.57 26.33 -5.70
CA GLN A 65 -7.33 24.88 -5.66
C GLN A 65 -5.98 24.51 -6.24
N SER A 66 -5.54 25.19 -7.31
CA SER A 66 -4.21 25.00 -7.89
C SER A 66 -3.11 25.37 -6.89
N ARG A 67 -3.29 26.47 -6.13
CA ARG A 67 -2.40 26.82 -5.01
C ARG A 67 -2.42 25.78 -3.88
N ALA A 68 -3.60 25.29 -3.49
CA ALA A 68 -3.71 24.26 -2.46
C ALA A 68 -3.05 22.94 -2.90
N ALA A 69 -3.23 22.53 -4.16
CA ALA A 69 -2.60 21.34 -4.74
C ALA A 69 -1.07 21.51 -4.81
N ALA A 70 -0.57 22.68 -5.22
CA ALA A 70 0.86 22.98 -5.25
C ALA A 70 1.47 22.96 -3.83
N GLN A 71 0.76 23.46 -2.83
CA GLN A 71 1.20 23.41 -1.43
C GLN A 71 1.23 21.97 -0.89
N ALA A 72 0.22 21.15 -1.21
CA ALA A 72 0.17 19.75 -0.84
C ALA A 72 1.30 18.95 -1.49
N ALA A 73 1.56 19.18 -2.79
CA ALA A 73 2.65 18.56 -3.52
C ALA A 73 4.03 18.96 -2.96
N GLY A 74 4.22 20.25 -2.64
CA GLY A 74 5.44 20.75 -1.99
C GLY A 74 5.66 20.14 -0.61
N SER A 75 4.60 19.95 0.17
CA SER A 75 4.67 19.32 1.50
C SER A 75 5.00 17.82 1.40
N ALA A 76 4.40 17.11 0.43
CA ALA A 76 4.71 15.72 0.15
C ALA A 76 6.17 15.54 -0.31
N ALA A 77 6.68 16.44 -1.15
CA ALA A 77 8.07 16.44 -1.61
C ALA A 77 9.07 16.68 -0.45
N ARG A 78 8.77 17.61 0.46
CA ARG A 78 9.57 17.85 1.67
C ARG A 78 9.58 16.64 2.60
N GLN A 79 8.41 16.05 2.84
CA GLN A 79 8.28 14.85 3.67
C GLN A 79 9.04 13.66 3.08
N THR A 80 9.05 13.52 1.75
CA THR A 80 9.87 12.53 1.05
C THR A 80 11.36 12.80 1.26
N SER A 81 11.80 14.06 1.13
CA SER A 81 13.20 14.46 1.37
C SER A 81 13.65 14.12 2.80
N GLU A 82 12.83 14.45 3.81
CA GLU A 82 13.10 14.14 5.22
C GLU A 82 13.11 12.64 5.53
N ARG A 83 12.41 11.81 4.75
CA ARG A 83 12.35 10.35 4.95
C ARG A 83 13.30 9.55 4.07
N THR A 84 14.16 10.20 3.28
CA THR A 84 15.15 9.49 2.46
C THR A 84 16.26 8.87 3.31
N LEU A 85 16.94 7.86 2.75
CA LEU A 85 18.09 7.17 3.35
C LEU A 85 19.22 8.14 3.81
N LYS A 86 19.24 9.36 3.26
CA LYS A 86 20.16 10.43 3.67
C LYS A 86 19.89 10.95 5.09
N SER A 87 18.64 10.94 5.55
CA SER A 87 18.27 11.37 6.90
C SER A 87 18.66 10.36 7.98
N PHE A 88 18.69 9.07 7.64
CA PHE A 88 19.07 8.00 8.57
C PHE A 88 20.59 7.83 8.71
N THR A 89 21.36 8.18 7.68
CA THR A 89 22.84 8.13 7.71
C THR A 89 23.49 9.39 8.32
N GLY A 90 22.73 10.46 8.56
CA GLY A 90 23.22 11.75 9.04
C GLY A 90 23.20 11.98 10.56
N ASN A 91 22.64 11.06 11.35
CA ASN A 91 22.44 11.26 12.80
C ASN A 91 23.53 10.64 13.69
N GLY A 92 24.70 10.34 13.12
CA GLY A 92 25.86 9.80 13.82
C GLY A 92 26.93 10.87 14.05
N LYS A 93 26.74 11.70 15.07
CA LYS A 93 27.79 12.47 15.75
C LYS A 93 27.60 12.30 17.24
#